data_AF-A0A0U2KBI6-F1
#
_entry.id   AF-A0A0U2KBI6-F1
#
_cell.length_a   1.000
_cell.length_b   1.000
_cell.length_c   1.000
_cell.angle_alpha   90.00
_cell.angle_beta   90.00
_cell.angle_gamma   90.00
#
_symmetry.space_group_name_H-M   'P 1'
#
loop_
_entity.id
_entity.type
_entity.pdbx_description
1 polymer ?
#
loop_
_entity_poly.entity_id
_entity_poly.type
_entity_poly.pdbx_seq_one_letter_code
_entity_poly.pdbx_strand_id
1 'polypeptide(L)'
;PVWEEKDSSLLYVDIRGKRVSRWNSLTNKIDSIATEKLVGSVVPRQAGGYVIAEGTRFAFVDWVKRSVKTVAPVDDKEKPNTRLNDGKVDPAGRFFAGTMGLDMKPDVTDGALYSLLPDHSVVQQLDKVHLSNGLEWSLDHRIFYY
;
A
#
# COMPACT_ATOMS: atom_id res chain seq x y z
N PRO A 1 8.68 -3.05 0.79
CA PRO A 1 9.54 -2.29 -0.16
C PRO A 1 9.45 -2.94 -1.54
N VAL A 2 9.67 -2.20 -2.62
CA VAL A 2 9.58 -2.68 -4.00
C VAL A 2 10.84 -2.27 -4.76
N TRP A 3 11.39 -3.21 -5.52
CA TRP A 3 12.53 -2.93 -6.40
C TRP A 3 12.04 -2.52 -7.79
N GLU A 4 12.51 -1.38 -8.29
CA GLU A 4 12.28 -0.89 -9.64
C GLU A 4 13.53 -1.14 -10.49
N GLU A 5 13.52 -2.24 -11.26
CA GLU A 5 14.68 -2.68 -12.05
C GLU A 5 15.14 -1.64 -13.07
N LYS A 6 14.20 -1.00 -13.77
CA LYS A 6 14.48 -0.03 -14.83
C LYS A 6 15.37 1.13 -14.36
N ASP A 7 15.15 1.57 -13.12
CA ASP A 7 15.80 2.75 -12.54
C ASP A 7 16.83 2.37 -11.47
N SER A 8 17.13 1.08 -11.27
CA SER A 8 17.99 0.56 -10.19
C SER A 8 17.66 1.19 -8.84
N SER A 9 16.37 1.23 -8.51
CA SER A 9 15.87 2.00 -7.37
C SER A 9 15.01 1.16 -6.44
N LEU A 10 15.19 1.36 -5.13
CA LEU A 10 14.35 0.80 -4.08
C LEU A 10 13.26 1.82 -3.71
N LEU A 11 12.02 1.44 -3.92
CA LEU A 11 10.84 2.18 -3.49
C LEU A 11 10.37 1.67 -2.12
N TYR A 12 10.16 2.57 -1.17
CA TYR A 12 9.76 2.24 0.18
C TYR A 12 8.97 3.37 0.82
N VAL A 13 8.45 3.13 2.01
CA VAL A 13 7.69 4.11 2.79
C VAL A 13 8.36 4.35 4.13
N ASP A 14 8.21 5.56 4.64
CA ASP A 14 8.37 5.85 6.06
C ASP A 14 6.99 6.16 6.61
N ILE A 15 6.42 5.18 7.33
CA ILE A 15 5.06 5.19 7.83
C ILE A 15 4.86 6.39 8.76
N ARG A 16 5.79 6.61 9.71
CA ARG A 16 5.67 7.66 10.74
C ARG A 16 6.07 9.03 10.18
N GLY A 17 7.05 9.07 9.29
CA GLY A 17 7.47 10.27 8.57
C GLY A 17 6.57 10.66 7.39
N LYS A 18 5.46 9.94 7.17
CA LYS A 18 4.43 10.19 6.14
C LYS A 18 5.03 10.51 4.78
N ARG A 19 5.80 9.57 4.24
CA ARG A 19 6.42 9.76 2.93
C ARG A 19 6.62 8.46 2.18
N VAL A 20 6.55 8.59 0.86
CA VAL A 20 7.07 7.60 -0.09
C VAL A 20 8.47 8.04 -0.48
N SER A 21 9.41 7.10 -0.49
CA SER A 21 10.82 7.35 -0.78
C SER A 21 11.32 6.41 -1.86
N ARG A 22 12.21 6.93 -2.70
CA ARG A 22 12.93 6.18 -3.72
C ARG A 22 14.42 6.38 -3.51
N TRP A 23 15.14 5.31 -3.21
CA TRP A 23 16.60 5.29 -3.11
C TRP A 23 17.18 4.67 -4.38
N ASN A 24 18.08 5.38 -5.07
CA ASN A 24 18.76 4.88 -6.24
C ASN A 24 20.10 4.24 -5.85
N SER A 25 20.30 2.95 -6.16
CA SER A 25 21.47 2.19 -5.71
C SER A 25 22.78 2.61 -6.40
N LEU A 26 22.69 3.21 -7.59
CA LEU A 26 23.85 3.62 -8.37
C LEU A 26 24.40 4.97 -7.92
N THR A 27 23.51 5.89 -7.53
CA THR A 27 23.87 7.28 -7.18
C THR A 27 23.82 7.55 -5.67
N ASN A 28 23.30 6.61 -4.88
CA ASN A 28 22.99 6.76 -3.46
C ASN A 28 22.04 7.91 -3.11
N LYS A 29 21.34 8.48 -4.10
CA LYS A 29 20.39 9.57 -3.87
C LYS A 29 19.06 9.02 -3.37
N ILE A 30 18.46 9.74 -2.42
CA ILE A 30 17.09 9.52 -1.95
C ILE A 30 16.24 10.69 -2.42
N ASP A 31 15.11 10.38 -3.04
CA ASP A 31 14.07 11.33 -3.39
C ASP A 31 12.76 10.91 -2.69
N SER A 32 11.96 11.86 -2.22
CA SER A 32 10.77 11.56 -1.41
C SER A 32 9.60 12.46 -1.75
N ILE A 33 8.39 11.95 -1.53
CA ILE A 33 7.12 12.68 -1.62
C ILE A 33 6.39 12.53 -0.30
N ALA A 34 6.01 13.65 0.30
CA ALA A 34 5.20 13.67 1.52
C ALA A 34 3.77 13.21 1.23
N THR A 35 3.18 12.51 2.19
CA THR A 35 1.79 12.07 2.20
C THR A 35 1.04 12.81 3.32
N GLU A 36 -0.28 12.90 3.21
CA GLU A 36 -1.10 13.60 4.21
C GLU A 36 -1.33 12.72 5.45
N LYS A 37 -1.53 11.42 5.19
CA LYS A 37 -1.80 10.37 6.19
C LYS A 37 -0.64 9.38 6.26
N LEU A 38 -0.69 8.47 7.24
CA LEU A 38 0.29 7.39 7.38
C LEU A 38 0.20 6.49 6.14
N VAL A 39 1.32 6.26 5.46
CA VAL A 39 1.40 5.43 4.25
C VAL A 39 2.02 4.08 4.61
N GLY A 40 1.27 3.00 4.43
CA GLY A 40 1.67 1.65 4.81
C GLY A 40 2.44 0.91 3.72
N SER A 41 2.10 1.15 2.46
CA SER A 41 2.75 0.51 1.30
C SER A 41 2.65 1.38 0.05
N VAL A 42 3.52 1.06 -0.91
CA VAL A 42 3.63 1.72 -2.21
C VAL A 42 4.01 0.68 -3.26
N VAL A 43 3.40 0.76 -4.44
CA VAL A 43 3.71 -0.11 -5.58
C VAL A 43 3.68 0.69 -6.90
N PRO A 44 4.54 0.35 -7.88
CA PRO A 44 4.54 0.97 -9.20
C PRO A 44 3.25 0.62 -9.97
N ARG A 45 2.83 1.53 -10.85
CA ARG A 45 1.67 1.33 -11.73
C ARG A 45 2.14 1.06 -13.15
N GLN A 46 1.49 0.11 -13.82
CA GLN A 46 1.76 -0.18 -15.23
C GLN A 46 1.55 1.05 -16.14
N ALA A 47 0.56 1.89 -15.83
CA ALA A 47 0.28 3.13 -16.56
C ALA A 47 1.21 4.31 -16.20
N GLY A 48 2.21 4.09 -15.33
CA GLY A 48 3.10 5.12 -14.81
C GLY A 48 2.67 5.71 -13.47
N GLY A 49 3.67 6.23 -12.73
CA GLY A 49 3.50 6.67 -11.36
C GLY A 49 3.32 5.50 -10.38
N TYR A 50 2.77 5.80 -9.20
CA TYR A 50 2.63 4.82 -8.12
C TYR A 50 1.20 4.80 -7.57
N VAL A 51 0.84 3.71 -6.91
CA VAL A 51 -0.34 3.62 -6.05
C VAL A 51 0.11 3.26 -4.64
N ILE A 52 -0.51 3.89 -3.65
CA ILE A 52 -0.20 3.76 -2.23
C ILE A 52 -1.41 3.35 -1.43
N ALA A 53 -1.15 2.69 -0.31
CA ALA A 53 -2.11 2.44 0.75
C ALA A 53 -1.87 3.47 1.87
N GLU A 54 -2.74 4.48 1.97
CA GLU A 54 -2.53 5.67 2.80
C GLU A 54 -3.74 5.91 3.71
N GLY A 55 -3.55 5.89 5.04
CA GLY A 55 -4.68 5.90 5.97
C GLY A 55 -5.64 4.75 5.63
N THR A 56 -6.91 5.05 5.40
CA THR A 56 -7.94 4.08 4.98
C THR A 56 -8.33 4.23 3.50
N ARG A 57 -7.41 4.68 2.64
CA ARG A 57 -7.64 4.85 1.20
C ARG A 57 -6.49 4.30 0.35
N PHE A 58 -6.82 3.91 -0.86
CA PHE A 58 -5.86 3.83 -1.95
C PHE A 58 -5.72 5.21 -2.61
N ALA A 59 -4.51 5.58 -3.00
CA ALA A 59 -4.24 6.85 -3.67
C ALA A 59 -3.17 6.69 -4.75
N PHE A 60 -3.24 7.49 -5.81
CA PHE A 60 -2.19 7.62 -6.80
C PHE A 60 -1.17 8.67 -6.38
N VAL A 61 0.10 8.39 -6.67
CA VAL A 61 1.20 9.35 -6.52
C VAL A 61 1.70 9.69 -7.93
N ASP A 62 1.61 10.97 -8.27
CA ASP A 62 2.28 11.54 -9.43
C ASP A 62 3.64 12.07 -8.98
N TRP A 63 4.70 11.36 -9.35
CA TRP A 63 6.05 11.68 -8.91
C TRP A 63 6.58 13.00 -9.48
N VAL A 64 6.16 13.34 -10.69
CA VAL A 64 6.61 14.56 -11.39
C VAL A 64 5.91 15.78 -10.82
N LYS A 65 4.58 15.71 -10.64
CA LYS A 65 3.78 16.81 -10.08
C LYS A 65 3.86 16.91 -8.56
N ARG A 66 4.52 15.96 -7.89
CA ARG A 66 4.64 15.88 -6.43
C ARG A 66 3.28 15.91 -5.74
N SER A 67 2.33 15.12 -6.26
CA SER A 67 0.94 15.14 -5.79
C SER A 67 0.40 13.76 -5.46
N VAL A 68 -0.52 13.71 -4.49
CA VAL A 68 -1.23 12.50 -4.08
C VAL A 68 -2.72 12.71 -4.34
N LYS A 69 -3.37 11.76 -5.01
CA LYS A 69 -4.80 11.82 -5.34
C LYS A 69 -5.51 10.56 -4.88
N THR A 70 -6.56 10.69 -4.07
CA THR A 70 -7.42 9.58 -3.66
C THR A 70 -7.97 8.83 -4.87
N VAL A 71 -7.95 7.50 -4.80
CA VAL A 71 -8.58 6.59 -5.77
C VAL A 71 -9.88 6.07 -5.20
N ALA A 72 -9.81 5.36 -4.07
CA ALA A 72 -10.96 4.76 -3.41
C ALA A 72 -10.70 4.61 -1.90
N PRO A 73 -11.69 4.85 -1.04
CA PRO A 73 -11.62 4.43 0.35
C PRO A 73 -11.81 2.91 0.46
N VAL A 74 -11.36 2.30 1.56
CA VAL A 74 -11.61 0.87 1.82
C VAL A 74 -12.96 0.59 2.47
N ASP A 75 -13.61 1.62 3.01
CA ASP A 75 -14.92 1.58 3.65
C ASP A 75 -15.58 2.96 3.48
N ASP A 76 -16.91 3.00 3.38
CA ASP A 76 -17.69 4.24 3.30
C ASP A 76 -17.64 5.04 4.60
N LYS A 77 -17.34 4.37 5.72
CA LYS A 77 -17.22 4.99 7.05
C LYS A 77 -15.77 5.32 7.36
N GLU A 78 -15.53 6.55 7.80
CA GLU A 78 -14.24 6.91 8.36
C GLU A 78 -13.97 6.11 9.65
N LYS A 79 -12.83 5.44 9.68
CA LYS A 79 -12.31 4.74 10.87
C LYS A 79 -11.00 5.43 11.28
N PRO A 80 -11.05 6.53 12.05
CA PRO A 80 -9.87 7.37 12.32
C PRO A 80 -8.78 6.63 13.11
N ASN A 81 -9.14 5.57 13.83
CA ASN A 81 -8.20 4.71 14.56
C ASN A 81 -7.71 3.52 13.71
N THR A 82 -7.88 3.55 12.39
CA THR A 82 -7.49 2.48 11.48
C THR A 82 -6.60 3.01 10.37
N ARG A 83 -5.66 2.19 9.91
CA ARG A 83 -4.87 2.46 8.71
C ARG A 83 -4.59 1.18 7.94
N LEU A 84 -4.34 1.31 6.65
CA LEU A 84 -3.69 0.30 5.84
C LEU A 84 -2.23 0.15 6.30
N ASN A 85 -1.75 -1.08 6.24
CA ASN A 85 -0.39 -1.46 6.59
C ASN A 85 0.31 -2.05 5.37
N ASP A 86 0.74 -3.31 5.41
CA ASP A 86 1.48 -3.89 4.31
C ASP A 86 0.57 -4.16 3.10
N GLY A 87 1.19 -4.19 1.92
CA GLY A 87 0.46 -4.39 0.67
C GLY A 87 1.38 -4.76 -0.49
N LYS A 88 0.83 -5.53 -1.44
CA LYS A 88 1.52 -6.03 -2.62
C LYS A 88 0.53 -6.25 -3.77
N VAL A 89 1.02 -6.15 -5.00
CA VAL A 89 0.24 -6.43 -6.21
C VAL A 89 0.26 -7.94 -6.49
N ASP A 90 -0.91 -8.53 -6.72
CA ASP A 90 -1.02 -9.93 -7.14
C ASP A 90 -0.55 -10.11 -8.59
N PRO A 91 -0.32 -11.36 -9.06
CA PRO A 91 0.09 -11.61 -10.45
C PRO A 91 -0.94 -11.18 -11.51
N ALA A 92 -2.17 -10.85 -11.11
CA ALA A 92 -3.24 -10.35 -11.99
C ALA A 92 -3.37 -8.81 -11.97
N GLY A 93 -2.48 -8.09 -11.27
CA GLY A 93 -2.46 -6.63 -11.24
C GLY A 93 -3.40 -5.99 -10.21
N ARG A 94 -3.94 -6.75 -9.26
CA ARG A 94 -4.76 -6.23 -8.16
C ARG A 94 -3.87 -5.82 -6.99
N PHE A 95 -4.08 -4.64 -6.42
CA PHE A 95 -3.27 -4.19 -5.29
C PHE A 95 -3.92 -4.60 -3.97
N PHE A 96 -3.36 -5.61 -3.29
CA PHE A 96 -3.79 -6.03 -1.98
C PHE A 96 -3.13 -5.17 -0.89
N ALA A 97 -3.91 -4.73 0.08
CA ALA A 97 -3.41 -4.09 1.29
C ALA A 97 -4.45 -4.28 2.40
N GLY A 98 -4.00 -4.58 3.62
CA GLY A 98 -4.91 -4.78 4.74
C GLY A 98 -4.71 -3.77 5.86
N THR A 99 -5.74 -3.63 6.68
CA THR A 99 -5.82 -2.64 7.74
C THR A 99 -5.37 -3.18 9.10
N MET A 100 -5.15 -2.24 10.02
CA MET A 100 -4.85 -2.48 11.43
C MET A 100 -5.35 -1.30 12.28
N GLY A 101 -5.57 -1.54 13.57
CA GLY A 101 -5.83 -0.48 14.56
C GLY A 101 -4.55 0.30 14.92
N LEU A 102 -4.64 1.61 15.15
CA LEU A 102 -3.47 2.42 15.54
C LEU A 102 -3.05 2.19 16.99
N ASP A 103 -3.98 1.77 17.85
CA ASP A 103 -3.77 1.47 19.27
C ASP A 103 -3.23 0.06 19.53
N MET A 104 -3.20 -0.83 18.52
CA MET A 104 -2.58 -2.16 18.61
C MET A 104 -3.08 -3.00 19.80
N LYS A 105 -4.37 -2.88 20.13
CA LYS A 105 -4.98 -3.64 21.23
C LYS A 105 -5.04 -5.13 20.85
N PRO A 106 -4.44 -6.05 21.66
CA PRO A 106 -4.32 -7.46 21.31
C PRO A 106 -5.63 -8.17 20.97
N ASP A 107 -6.72 -7.77 21.62
CA ASP A 107 -8.03 -8.41 21.48
C ASP A 107 -8.91 -7.75 20.39
N VAL A 108 -8.41 -6.73 19.70
CA VAL A 108 -9.14 -6.00 18.66
C VAL A 108 -8.74 -6.54 17.29
N THR A 109 -9.71 -7.14 16.58
CA THR A 109 -9.52 -7.74 15.25
C THR A 109 -10.32 -6.99 14.17
N ASP A 110 -10.59 -5.70 14.35
CA ASP A 110 -11.43 -4.91 13.43
C ASP A 110 -10.76 -4.57 12.08
N GLY A 111 -9.54 -5.07 11.83
CA GLY A 111 -8.87 -4.98 10.56
C GLY A 111 -9.40 -5.98 9.53
N ALA A 112 -9.06 -5.75 8.27
CA ALA A 112 -9.46 -6.56 7.15
C ALA A 112 -8.43 -6.46 6.01
N LEU A 113 -8.36 -7.47 5.15
CA LEU A 113 -7.57 -7.44 3.93
C LEU A 113 -8.45 -6.98 2.76
N TYR A 114 -7.95 -6.05 1.95
CA TYR A 114 -8.65 -5.53 0.79
C TYR A 114 -7.80 -5.69 -0.47
N SER A 115 -8.45 -5.70 -1.63
CA SER A 115 -7.81 -5.58 -2.94
C SER A 115 -8.43 -4.44 -3.74
N LEU A 116 -7.61 -3.52 -4.26
CA LEU A 116 -7.98 -2.57 -5.30
C LEU A 116 -7.88 -3.25 -6.66
N LEU A 117 -9.00 -3.31 -7.38
CA LEU A 117 -9.10 -3.89 -8.72
C LEU A 117 -8.66 -2.87 -9.81
N PRO A 118 -8.35 -3.33 -11.04
CA PRO A 118 -7.98 -2.44 -12.15
C PRO A 118 -9.04 -1.41 -12.53
N ASP A 119 -10.32 -1.68 -12.26
CA ASP A 119 -11.44 -0.74 -12.45
C ASP A 119 -11.63 0.24 -11.27
N HIS A 120 -10.69 0.22 -10.31
CA HIS A 120 -10.67 1.00 -9.07
C HIS A 120 -11.72 0.63 -8.03
N SER A 121 -12.48 -0.45 -8.23
CA SER A 121 -13.32 -1.00 -7.17
C SER A 121 -12.46 -1.63 -6.06
N VAL A 122 -12.94 -1.57 -4.82
CA VAL A 122 -12.28 -2.15 -3.66
C VAL A 122 -13.10 -3.33 -3.16
N VAL A 123 -12.45 -4.48 -3.02
CA VAL A 123 -13.07 -5.73 -2.55
C VAL A 123 -12.42 -6.14 -1.24
N GLN A 124 -13.22 -6.42 -0.21
CA GLN A 124 -12.74 -7.05 1.02
C GLN A 124 -12.53 -8.54 0.78
N GLN A 125 -11.35 -9.04 1.16
CA GLN A 125 -10.89 -10.42 0.93
C GLN A 125 -10.93 -11.25 2.21
N LEU A 126 -10.58 -10.64 3.34
CA LEU A 126 -10.60 -11.25 4.67
C LEU A 126 -11.11 -10.23 5.70
N ASP A 127 -11.83 -10.70 6.72
CA ASP A 127 -12.16 -9.93 7.91
C ASP A 127 -11.31 -10.40 9.12
N LYS A 128 -11.56 -9.79 10.29
CA LYS A 128 -11.01 -10.24 11.58
C LYS A 128 -9.48 -10.28 11.64
N VAL A 129 -8.83 -9.29 11.05
CA VAL A 129 -7.38 -9.13 11.05
C VAL A 129 -6.96 -8.18 12.18
N HIS A 130 -6.05 -8.61 13.05
CA HIS A 130 -5.46 -7.72 14.05
C HIS A 130 -4.40 -6.77 13.43
N LEU A 131 -3.41 -7.34 12.74
CA LEU A 131 -2.32 -6.62 12.08
C LEU A 131 -2.06 -7.23 10.70
N SER A 132 -2.60 -6.63 9.64
CA SER A 132 -2.30 -7.07 8.27
C SER A 132 -0.83 -6.84 7.95
N ASN A 133 -0.13 -7.86 7.46
CA ASN A 133 1.30 -7.78 7.19
C ASN A 133 1.67 -8.58 5.93
N GLY A 134 2.94 -8.95 5.82
CA GLY A 134 3.56 -9.61 4.67
C GLY A 134 2.66 -10.63 3.95
N LEU A 135 2.65 -10.51 2.63
CA LEU A 135 1.80 -11.29 1.74
C LEU A 135 2.57 -11.66 0.48
N GLU A 136 2.25 -12.82 -0.10
CA GLU A 136 2.87 -13.30 -1.34
C GLU A 136 2.00 -14.33 -2.07
N TRP A 137 2.31 -14.61 -3.33
CA TRP A 137 1.66 -15.66 -4.12
C TRP A 137 2.67 -16.72 -4.57
N SER A 138 2.22 -17.97 -4.66
CA SER A 138 3.00 -19.03 -5.28
C SER A 138 3.22 -18.76 -6.76
N LEU A 139 4.33 -19.28 -7.31
CA LEU A 139 4.71 -19.08 -8.71
C LEU A 139 3.69 -19.65 -9.71
N ASP A 140 2.91 -20.65 -9.32
CA ASP A 140 1.82 -21.21 -10.13
C ASP A 140 0.47 -20.49 -9.95
N HIS A 141 0.46 -19.42 -9.14
CA HIS A 141 -0.68 -18.56 -8.82
C HIS A 141 -1.85 -19.29 -8.14
N ARG A 142 -1.59 -20.43 -7.48
CA ARG A 142 -2.63 -21.24 -6.81
C ARG A 142 -2.73 -21.01 -5.31
N ILE A 143 -1.67 -20.48 -4.69
CA ILE A 143 -1.58 -20.29 -3.24
C ILE A 143 -1.32 -18.81 -2.97
N PHE A 144 -2.10 -18.28 -2.03
CA PHE A 144 -1.87 -16.98 -1.41
C PHE A 144 -1.32 -17.21 0.00
N TYR A 145 -0.22 -16.55 0.33
CA TYR A 145 0.42 -16.56 1.65
C TYR A 145 0.11 -15.25 2.37
N TYR A 146 -0.37 -15.36 3.61
CA TYR A 146 -0.76 -14.25 4.47
C TYR A 146 -0.65 -14.65 5.94
#